data_AF-A0A8J6B5I0-F1
#
_entry.id   AF-A0A8J6B5I0-F1
#
_cell.length_a   1.000
_cell.length_b   1.000
_cell.length_c   1.000
_cell.angle_alpha   90.00
_cell.angle_beta   90.00
_cell.angle_gamma   90.00
#
_symmetry.space_group_name_H-M   'P 1'
#
loop_
_entity.id
_entity.type
_entity.pdbx_description
1 polymer ?
#
loop_
_entity_poly.entity_id
_entity_poly.type
_entity_poly.pdbx_seq_one_letter_code
_entity_poly.pdbx_strand_id
1 'polypeptide(L)'
;MAESEAIFTANESRGVIKFLFLQGKSAKDIHGDMSQTLGDQCPSYSPVKYWDAKLKTGHFSTNDEERLDDRERWLFRKSSMLCTTSYWRISEFQLKE
;
A
#
# COMPACT_ATOMS: atom_id res chain seq x y z
N MET A 1 -8.57 33.54 7.96
CA MET A 1 -9.46 32.39 7.70
C MET A 1 -8.71 31.52 6.71
N ALA A 2 -8.11 30.42 7.18
CA ALA A 2 -7.45 29.47 6.29
C ALA A 2 -8.54 28.58 5.72
N GLU A 3 -8.93 28.85 4.47
CA GLU A 3 -9.73 27.91 3.70
C GLU A 3 -8.90 26.64 3.61
N SER A 4 -9.32 25.60 4.34
CA SER A 4 -8.75 24.27 4.20
C SER A 4 -9.16 23.76 2.81
N GLU A 5 -8.36 24.06 1.80
CA GLU A 5 -8.44 23.40 0.51
C GLU A 5 -8.45 21.89 0.78
N ALA A 6 -9.48 21.20 0.30
CA ALA A 6 -9.65 19.77 0.52
C ALA A 6 -8.57 19.01 -0.27
N ILE A 7 -7.39 18.88 0.33
CA ILE A 7 -6.29 18.10 -0.23
C ILE A 7 -6.71 16.63 -0.15
N PHE A 8 -7.00 16.04 -1.31
CA PHE A 8 -7.33 14.63 -1.41
C PHE A 8 -6.15 13.80 -0.86
N THR A 9 -6.37 13.08 0.24
CA THR A 9 -5.28 12.36 0.89
C THR A 9 -4.80 11.20 0.01
N ALA A 10 -3.55 10.76 0.22
CA ALA A 10 -2.97 9.66 -0.54
C ALA A 10 -3.80 8.37 -0.44
N ASN A 11 -4.49 8.15 0.68
CA ASN A 11 -5.33 6.97 0.90
C ASN A 11 -6.66 7.05 0.14
N GLU A 12 -7.29 8.22 0.10
CA GLU A 12 -8.53 8.44 -0.64
C GLU A 12 -8.31 8.27 -2.15
N SER A 13 -7.20 8.80 -2.68
CA SER A 13 -6.79 8.60 -4.07
C SER A 13 -6.59 7.14 -4.42
N ARG A 14 -5.94 6.36 -3.56
CA ARG A 14 -5.78 4.91 -3.74
C ARG A 14 -7.12 4.18 -3.75
N GLY A 15 -8.04 4.57 -2.85
CA GLY A 15 -9.39 4.01 -2.77
C GLY A 15 -10.19 4.22 -4.05
N VAL A 16 -10.19 5.45 -4.59
CA VAL A 16 -10.87 5.79 -5.85
C VAL A 16 -10.26 5.04 -7.03
N ILE A 17 -8.93 4.98 -7.14
CA ILE A 17 -8.25 4.24 -8.21
C ILE A 17 -8.62 2.76 -8.15
N LYS A 18 -8.66 2.17 -6.96
CA LYS A 18 -9.08 0.77 -6.77
C LYS A 18 -10.53 0.53 -7.18
N PHE A 19 -11.44 1.41 -6.79
CA PHE A 19 -12.86 1.33 -7.17
C PHE A 19 -13.03 1.38 -8.70
N LEU A 20 -12.38 2.33 -9.37
CA LEU A 20 -12.48 2.49 -10.82
C LEU A 20 -11.75 1.36 -11.58
N PHE A 21 -10.67 0.82 -11.03
CA PHE A 21 -10.02 -0.38 -11.56
C PHE A 21 -10.94 -1.61 -11.52
N LEU A 22 -11.68 -1.80 -10.41
CA LEU A 22 -12.67 -2.87 -10.28
C LEU A 22 -13.86 -2.70 -11.25
N GLN A 23 -14.16 -1.46 -11.67
CA GLN A 23 -15.11 -1.20 -12.76
C GLN A 23 -14.56 -1.55 -14.15
N GLY A 24 -13.28 -1.94 -14.26
CA GLY A 24 -12.64 -2.30 -15.52
C GLY A 24 -12.15 -1.10 -16.34
N LYS A 25 -12.06 0.09 -15.74
CA LYS A 25 -11.55 1.28 -16.45
C LYS A 25 -10.04 1.23 -16.60
N SER A 26 -9.52 1.80 -17.70
CA SER A 26 -8.08 1.91 -17.91
C SER A 26 -7.50 3.07 -17.10
N ALA A 27 -6.20 3.06 -16.80
CA ALA A 27 -5.53 4.14 -16.07
C ALA A 27 -5.77 5.54 -16.68
N LYS A 28 -5.91 5.65 -18.00
CA LYS A 28 -6.20 6.90 -18.69
C LYS A 28 -7.61 7.39 -18.38
N ASP A 29 -8.59 6.50 -18.42
CA ASP A 29 -9.99 6.81 -18.13
C ASP A 29 -10.15 7.16 -16.64
N ILE A 30 -9.46 6.43 -15.76
CA ILE A 30 -9.41 6.71 -14.32
C ILE A 30 -8.93 8.15 -14.06
N HIS A 31 -7.82 8.55 -14.67
CA HIS A 31 -7.32 9.91 -14.51
C HIS A 31 -8.23 10.95 -15.16
N GLY A 32 -8.87 10.63 -16.29
CA GLY A 32 -9.88 11.50 -16.91
C GLY A 32 -11.06 11.76 -15.99
N ASP A 33 -11.65 10.71 -15.42
CA ASP A 33 -12.77 10.81 -14.48
C ASP A 33 -12.38 11.58 -13.21
N MET A 34 -11.20 11.31 -12.68
CA MET A 34 -10.68 12.00 -11.49
C MET A 34 -10.42 13.47 -11.78
N SER A 35 -9.82 13.80 -12.93
CA SER A 35 -9.55 15.18 -13.34
C SER A 35 -10.84 15.96 -13.61
N GLN A 36 -11.85 15.31 -14.20
CA GLN A 36 -13.17 15.93 -14.40
C GLN A 36 -13.88 16.23 -13.08
N THR A 37 -13.72 15.36 -12.07
CA THR A 37 -14.44 15.47 -10.79
C THR A 37 -13.70 16.40 -9.81
N LEU A 38 -12.38 16.27 -9.71
CA LEU A 38 -11.54 16.96 -8.71
C LEU A 38 -10.88 18.24 -9.27
N GLY A 39 -10.85 18.42 -10.60
CA GLY A 39 -10.18 19.56 -11.24
C GLY A 39 -8.72 19.66 -10.81
N ASP A 40 -8.36 20.80 -10.21
CA ASP A 40 -7.00 21.12 -9.77
C ASP A 40 -6.52 20.30 -8.56
N GLN A 41 -7.44 19.66 -7.82
CA GLN A 41 -7.10 18.78 -6.70
C GLN A 41 -6.80 17.34 -7.14
N CYS A 42 -6.81 17.07 -8.46
CA CYS A 42 -6.53 15.75 -9.00
C CYS A 42 -5.03 15.40 -8.85
N PRO A 43 -4.69 14.20 -8.32
CA PRO A 43 -3.33 13.72 -8.36
C PRO A 43 -2.85 13.55 -9.81
N SER A 44 -1.55 13.76 -10.01
CA SER A 44 -0.92 13.54 -11.32
C SER A 44 -1.14 12.11 -11.84
N TYR A 45 -1.10 11.95 -13.16
CA TYR A 45 -1.22 10.65 -13.83
C TYR A 45 -0.20 9.60 -13.37
N SER A 46 1.01 10.02 -12.97
CA SER A 46 2.08 9.10 -12.52
C SER A 46 1.66 8.19 -11.35
N PRO A 47 1.10 8.73 -10.23
CA PRO A 47 0.50 7.92 -9.17
C PRO A 47 -0.58 6.95 -9.67
N VAL A 48 -1.49 7.40 -10.54
CA VAL A 48 -2.57 6.56 -11.08
C VAL A 48 -1.99 5.35 -11.81
N LYS A 49 -1.00 5.58 -12.68
CA LYS A 49 -0.32 4.51 -13.43
C LYS A 49 0.41 3.53 -12.51
N TYR A 50 1.08 4.03 -11.46
CA TYR A 50 1.77 3.18 -10.49
C TYR A 50 0.78 2.26 -9.76
N TRP A 51 -0.36 2.79 -9.33
CA TRP A 51 -1.39 2.02 -8.64
C TRP A 51 -2.12 1.05 -9.57
N ASP A 52 -2.43 1.44 -10.81
CA ASP A 52 -2.98 0.54 -11.83
C ASP A 52 -2.06 -0.69 -12.06
N ALA A 53 -0.73 -0.46 -12.14
CA ALA A 53 0.23 -1.56 -12.25
C ALA A 53 0.25 -2.46 -11.00
N LYS A 54 0.20 -1.88 -9.80
CA LYS A 54 0.13 -2.66 -8.55
C LYS A 54 -1.15 -3.50 -8.45
N LEU A 55 -2.29 -2.93 -8.84
CA LEU A 55 -3.59 -3.62 -8.83
C LEU A 55 -3.61 -4.79 -9.82
N LYS A 56 -2.99 -4.63 -11.00
CA LYS A 56 -2.78 -5.72 -11.96
C LYS A 56 -1.93 -6.86 -11.41
N THR A 57 -0.94 -6.56 -10.57
CA THR A 57 -0.09 -7.56 -9.89
C THR A 57 -0.80 -8.24 -8.71
N GLY A 58 -2.04 -7.86 -8.39
CA GLY A 58 -2.83 -8.44 -7.29
C GLY A 58 -2.62 -7.77 -5.94
N HIS A 59 -1.95 -6.61 -5.89
CA HIS A 59 -1.77 -5.86 -4.65
C HIS A 59 -2.95 -4.91 -4.40
N PHE A 60 -3.94 -5.38 -3.63
CA PHE A 60 -5.17 -4.63 -3.34
C PHE A 60 -5.17 -3.86 -2.01
N SER A 61 -4.08 -3.92 -1.23
CA SER A 61 -4.01 -3.17 0.02
C SER A 61 -3.96 -1.66 -0.27
N THR A 62 -4.93 -0.94 0.30
CA THR A 62 -5.04 0.52 0.29
C THR A 62 -4.38 1.17 1.50
N ASN A 63 -4.00 0.37 2.51
CA ASN A 63 -3.33 0.89 3.69
C ASN A 63 -1.86 1.16 3.36
N ASP A 64 -1.38 2.36 3.67
CA ASP A 64 0.05 2.53 3.86
C ASP A 64 0.40 1.62 5.05
N GLU A 65 1.28 0.64 4.84
CA GLU A 65 1.82 -0.06 6.00
C GLU A 65 2.45 1.00 6.88
N GLU A 66 2.19 0.93 8.19
CA GLU A 66 2.82 1.82 9.15
C GLU A 66 4.31 1.83 8.83
N ARG A 67 4.82 3.02 8.47
CA ARG A 67 6.24 3.18 8.18
C ARG A 67 6.93 3.12 9.53
N LEU A 68 7.08 1.90 10.06
CA LEU A 68 7.83 1.62 11.27
C LEU A 68 9.14 2.36 11.16
N ASP A 69 9.48 3.11 12.19
CA ASP A 69 10.76 3.80 12.26
C ASP A 69 11.89 2.78 11.98
N ASP A 70 13.00 3.23 11.40
CA ASP A 70 14.04 2.30 10.92
C ASP A 70 14.55 1.38 12.04
N ARG A 71 14.45 1.85 13.29
CA ARG A 71 14.71 1.10 14.52
C ARG A 71 13.72 -0.04 14.74
N GLU A 72 12.43 0.20 14.57
CA GLU A 72 11.37 -0.80 14.76
C GLU A 72 11.31 -1.79 13.61
N ARG A 73 11.54 -1.35 12.37
CA ARG A 73 11.70 -2.23 11.21
C ARG A 73 12.87 -3.20 11.39
N TRP A 74 14.00 -2.72 11.92
CA TRP A 74 15.16 -3.55 12.23
C TRP A 74 14.86 -4.55 13.34
N LEU A 75 14.15 -4.13 14.39
CA LEU A 75 13.73 -5.01 15.49
C LEU A 75 12.74 -6.08 15.00
N PHE A 76 11.75 -5.72 14.18
CA PHE A 76 10.79 -6.67 13.61
C PHE A 76 11.49 -7.71 12.72
N ARG A 77 12.43 -7.27 11.87
CA ARG A 77 13.23 -8.16 11.01
C ARG A 77 14.19 -9.05 11.80
N LYS A 78 14.79 -8.56 12.89
CA LYS A 78 15.57 -9.38 13.82
C LYS A 78 14.72 -10.37 14.59
N SER A 79 13.54 -9.96 15.06
CA SER A 79 12.60 -10.82 15.77
C SER A 79 12.09 -11.95 14.88
N SER A 80 11.77 -11.66 13.62
CA SER A 80 11.43 -12.65 12.60
C SER A 80 12.56 -13.67 12.35
N MET A 81 13.82 -13.22 12.25
CA MET A 81 15.00 -14.11 12.14
C MET A 81 15.28 -14.94 13.41
N LEU A 82 14.94 -14.40 14.58
CA LEU A 82 15.08 -15.12 15.86
C LEU A 82 13.97 -16.16 16.06
N CYS A 83 12.78 -15.94 15.50
CA CYS A 83 11.66 -16.88 15.50
C CYS A 83 11.94 -18.12 14.61
N THR A 84 12.59 -17.95 13.46
CA THR A 84 13.01 -19.09 12.63
C THR A 84 14.18 -19.87 13.25
N THR A 85 15.03 -19.24 14.07
CA THR A 85 16.14 -19.95 14.73
C THR A 85 15.69 -20.76 15.95
N SER A 86 14.61 -20.34 16.63
CA SER A 86 14.09 -21.03 17.81
C SER A 86 13.18 -22.21 17.47
N TYR A 87 12.50 -22.22 16.32
CA TYR A 87 11.71 -23.36 15.89
C TYR A 87 12.57 -24.57 15.47
N TRP A 88 13.78 -24.36 14.95
CA TRP A 88 14.73 -25.43 14.63
C TRP A 88 15.54 -25.93 15.83
N ARG A 89 15.84 -25.08 16.82
CA ARG A 89 16.62 -25.50 18.00
C ARG A 89 15.78 -26.26 19.04
N ILE A 90 14.45 -26.13 19.03
CA ILE A 90 13.54 -26.89 19.91
C ILE A 90 13.19 -28.26 19.30
N SER A 91 13.22 -28.40 17.96
CA SER A 91 12.89 -29.65 17.27
C SER A 91 14.05 -30.67 17.23
N GLU A 92 15.30 -30.24 17.39
CA GLU A 92 16.47 -31.15 17.51
C GLU A 92 16.67 -31.75 18.91
N PHE A 93 15.99 -31.26 19.95
CA PHE A 93 16.12 -31.76 21.33
C PHE A 93 15.08 -32.83 21.73
N GLN A 94 14.17 -33.20 20.83
CA GLN A 94 13.15 -34.24 21.06
C GLN A 94 13.35 -35.50 20.18
N LEU A 95 14.51 -35.66 19.55
CA LEU A 95 14.86 -36.82 18.70
C LEU A 95 16.20 -37.47 19.11
N LYS A 96 16.49 -37.47 20.41
CA LYS A 96 17.50 -38.34 21.03
C LYS A 96 16.90 -38.90 22.32
N GLU A 97 16.69 -40.21 22.27
CA GLU A 97 16.26 -41.09 23.37
C GLU A 97 17.04 -40.86 24.66
#